data_AF-A0A2W1BXN4-F1
#
_entry.id   AF-A0A2W1BXN4-F1
#
_cell.length_a   1.000
_cell.length_b   1.000
_cell.length_c   1.000
_cell.angle_alpha   90.00
_cell.angle_beta   90.00
_cell.angle_gamma   90.00
#
_symmetry.space_group_name_H-M   'P 1'
#
loop_
_entity.id
_entity.type
_entity.pdbx_description
1 polymer ?
#
loop_
_entity_poly.entity_id
_entity_poly.type
_entity_poly.pdbx_seq_one_letter_code
_entity_poly.pdbx_strand_id
1 'polypeptide(L)' 'MGIFASCCKPSASDVITPDSETRRRQQVEAAERRAAQEASRGVKDPSKISRLQKRSEEMEKREQELTKQGGTALKWTAD' A
#
# COMPACT_ATOMS: atom_id res chain seq x y z
N MET A 1 -14.53 -32.26 34.48
CA MET A 1 -14.19 -30.82 34.41
C MET A 1 -12.67 -30.69 34.45
N GLY A 2 -11.98 -30.44 33.32
CA GLY A 2 -10.50 -30.41 33.32
C GLY A 2 -9.81 -30.30 31.96
N ILE A 3 -10.54 -30.31 30.83
CA ILE A 3 -9.93 -30.28 29.48
C ILE A 3 -9.62 -28.84 29.00
N PHE A 4 -10.28 -27.82 29.57
CA PHE A 4 -10.13 -26.43 29.12
C PHE A 4 -8.94 -25.66 29.72
N ALA A 5 -8.20 -26.24 30.67
CA ALA A 5 -7.07 -25.56 31.33
C ALA A 5 -5.70 -25.89 30.73
N SER A 6 -5.61 -26.83 29.78
CA SER A 6 -4.33 -27.24 29.20
C SER A 6 -3.68 -26.16 28.33
N CYS A 7 -4.46 -25.21 27.82
CA CYS A 7 -3.98 -24.11 26.97
C CYS A 7 -3.48 -22.90 27.79
N CYS A 8 -3.64 -22.89 29.12
CA CYS A 8 -3.20 -21.80 30.00
C CYS A 8 -1.90 -22.15 30.74
N LYS A 9 -1.05 -23.02 30.19
CA LYS A 9 0.34 -23.11 30.68
C LYS A 9 1.07 -21.85 30.22
N PRO A 10 1.56 -20.98 31.13
CA PRO A 10 2.56 -20.01 30.74
C PRO A 10 3.81 -20.82 30.43
N SER A 11 4.05 -21.13 29.16
CA SER A 11 5.40 -21.48 28.72
C SER A 11 6.23 -20.22 28.84
N ALA A 12 6.61 -19.88 30.07
CA ALA A 12 7.71 -19.00 30.38
C ALA A 12 9.00 -19.79 30.05
N SER A 13 9.14 -20.19 28.79
CA SER A 13 10.46 -20.37 28.19
C SER A 13 11.02 -18.97 28.09
N ASP A 14 12.00 -18.66 28.94
CA ASP A 14 12.81 -17.44 28.96
C ASP A 14 12.59 -16.55 27.74
N VAL A 15 11.65 -15.62 27.88
CA VAL A 15 11.36 -14.66 26.82
C VAL A 15 12.55 -13.71 26.84
N ILE A 16 13.58 -14.07 26.07
CA ILE A 16 14.56 -13.14 25.54
C ILE A 16 13.74 -12.26 24.61
N THR A 17 12.97 -11.33 25.18
CA THR A 17 12.24 -10.36 24.39
C THR A 17 13.30 -9.65 23.56
N PRO A 18 13.21 -9.71 22.22
CA PRO A 18 14.13 -8.96 21.41
C PRO A 18 13.96 -7.49 21.82
N ASP A 19 15.07 -6.74 21.79
CA ASP A 19 15.12 -5.36 22.26
C ASP A 19 13.94 -4.53 21.70
N SER A 20 13.49 -3.52 22.45
CA SER A 20 12.36 -2.67 22.05
C SER A 20 12.46 -2.13 20.62
N GLU A 21 13.68 -1.82 20.17
CA GLU A 21 13.98 -1.30 18.86
C GLU A 21 13.81 -2.37 17.77
N THR A 22 14.27 -3.59 18.03
CA THR A 22 14.13 -4.72 17.11
C THR A 22 12.68 -5.16 16.92
N ARG A 23 11.87 -5.13 17.98
CA ARG A 23 10.42 -5.40 17.90
C ARG A 23 9.70 -4.34 17.07
N ARG A 24 10.07 -3.07 17.22
CA ARG A 24 9.53 -1.99 16.39
C ARG A 24 9.88 -2.19 14.91
N ARG A 25 11.14 -2.55 14.60
CA ARG A 25 11.58 -2.87 13.24
C ARG A 25 10.79 -4.04 12.64
N GLN A 26 10.62 -5.13 13.39
CA GLN A 26 9.86 -6.30 12.95
C GLN A 26 8.39 -5.97 12.69
N GLN A 27 7.77 -5.12 13.52
CA GLN A 27 6.38 -4.68 13.31
C GLN A 27 6.24 -3.83 12.05
N VAL A 28 7.18 -2.93 11.79
CA VAL A 28 7.21 -2.12 10.56
C VAL A 28 7.41 -3.02 9.34
N GLU A 29 8.40 -3.91 9.36
CA GLU A 29 8.66 -4.87 8.27
C GLU A 29 7.45 -5.78 8.02
N ALA A 30 6.78 -6.24 9.09
CA ALA A 30 5.57 -7.03 8.97
C ALA A 30 4.40 -6.23 8.36
N ALA A 31 4.25 -4.96 8.72
CA ALA A 31 3.25 -4.07 8.13
C ALA A 31 3.52 -3.83 6.64
N GLU A 32 4.77 -3.55 6.26
CA GLU A 32 5.19 -3.38 4.87
C GLU A 32 4.94 -4.65 4.04
N ARG A 33 5.28 -5.82 4.58
CA ARG A 33 5.01 -7.10 3.92
C ARG A 33 3.54 -7.36 3.69
N ARG A 34 2.67 -7.05 4.67
CA ARG A 34 1.22 -7.17 4.51
C ARG A 34 0.71 -6.22 3.43
N ALA A 35 1.12 -4.96 3.47
CA ALA A 35 0.74 -3.98 2.46
C ALA A 35 1.16 -4.39 1.05
N ALA A 36 2.37 -4.94 0.87
CA ALA A 36 2.84 -5.43 -0.42
C ALA A 36 2.06 -6.67 -0.90
N GLN A 37 1.72 -7.59 0.00
CA GLN A 37 0.87 -8.74 -0.32
C GLN A 37 -0.55 -8.31 -0.70
N GLU A 38 -1.12 -7.33 -0.01
CA GLU A 38 -2.44 -6.78 -0.34
C GLU A 38 -2.43 -6.03 -1.67
N ALA A 39 -1.40 -5.22 -1.94
CA ALA A 39 -1.26 -4.49 -3.19
C ALA A 39 -1.06 -5.41 -4.41
N SER A 40 -0.43 -6.57 -4.22
CA SER A 40 -0.24 -7.57 -5.28
C SER A 40 -1.41 -8.55 -5.42
N ARG A 41 -2.29 -8.64 -4.40
CA ARG A 41 -3.41 -9.57 -4.40
C ARG A 41 -4.48 -9.14 -5.41
N GLY A 42 -4.82 -10.05 -6.31
CA GLY A 42 -5.83 -9.83 -7.35
C GLY A 42 -5.34 -9.01 -8.56
N VAL A 43 -4.07 -8.57 -8.56
CA VAL A 43 -3.47 -7.85 -9.68
C VAL A 43 -2.66 -8.81 -10.55
N LYS A 44 -3.10 -9.03 -11.79
CA LYS A 44 -2.41 -9.94 -12.74
C LYS A 44 -1.01 -9.45 -13.11
N ASP A 45 -0.85 -8.15 -13.35
CA ASP A 45 0.42 -7.52 -13.75
C ASP A 45 0.59 -6.14 -13.06
N PRO A 46 1.29 -6.07 -11.91
CA PRO A 46 1.41 -4.82 -11.14
C PRO A 46 2.15 -3.72 -11.89
N SER A 47 3.18 -4.08 -12.67
CA SER A 47 3.97 -3.12 -13.47
C SER A 47 3.15 -2.41 -14.54
N LYS A 48 2.14 -3.07 -15.12
CA LYS A 48 1.25 -2.46 -16.11
C LYS A 48 0.33 -1.43 -15.47
N ILE A 49 -0.18 -1.72 -14.27
CA ILE A 49 -1.03 -0.78 -13.52
C ILE A 49 -0.23 0.46 -13.13
N SER A 50 0.98 0.31 -12.59
CA SER A 50 1.82 1.46 -12.24
C SER A 50 2.15 2.33 -13.45
N ARG A 51 2.41 1.73 -14.63
CA ARG A 51 2.62 2.50 -15.87
C ARG A 51 1.36 3.25 -16.32
N LEU A 52 0.19 2.61 -16.18
CA LEU A 52 -1.08 3.24 -16.52
C LEU A 52 -1.39 4.42 -15.58
N GLN A 53 -1.21 4.23 -14.28
CA GLN A 53 -1.36 5.28 -13.26
C GLN A 53 -0.43 6.46 -13.54
N LYS A 54 0.86 6.20 -13.79
CA LYS A 54 1.81 7.25 -14.12
C LYS A 54 1.39 8.02 -15.39
N ARG A 55 0.91 7.32 -16.42
CA ARG A 55 0.42 7.95 -17.64
C ARG A 55 -0.83 8.80 -17.39
N SER A 56 -1.77 8.33 -16.56
CA SER A 56 -2.95 9.13 -16.21
C SER A 56 -2.59 10.38 -15.42
N GLU A 57 -1.67 10.28 -14.46
CA GLU A 57 -1.19 11.43 -13.68
C GLU A 57 -0.48 12.46 -14.58
N GLU A 58 0.34 12.01 -15.54
CA GLU A 58 1.00 12.89 -16.50
C GLU A 58 -0.01 13.60 -17.43
N MET A 59 -1.04 12.90 -17.89
CA MET A 59 -2.10 13.51 -18.69
C MET A 59 -2.95 14.49 -17.89
N GLU A 60 -3.32 14.15 -16.65
CA GLU A 60 -4.08 15.03 -15.76
C GLU A 60 -3.28 16.29 -15.45
N LYS A 61 -1.98 16.17 -15.17
CA LYS A 61 -1.11 17.32 -14.94
C LYS A 61 -1.06 18.23 -16.17
N ARG A 62 -0.94 17.65 -17.37
CA ARG A 62 -0.95 18.41 -18.63
C ARG A 62 -2.30 19.11 -18.86
N GLU A 63 -3.41 18.45 -18.57
CA GLU A 63 -4.75 19.03 -18.65
C GLU A 63 -4.95 20.17 -17.65
N GLN A 64 -4.47 20.00 -16.41
CA GLN A 64 -4.48 21.05 -15.40
C GLN A 64 -3.63 22.26 -15.82
N GLU A 65 -2.45 22.02 -16.42
CA GLU A 65 -1.60 23.08 -16.96
C GLU A 65 -2.27 23.83 -18.13
N LEU A 66 -2.93 23.12 -19.04
CA LEU A 66 -3.71 23.70 -20.14
C LEU A 66 -4.92 24.49 -19.64
N THR A 67 -5.60 23.98 -18.60
CA THR A 67 -6.72 24.66 -17.94
C THR A 67 -6.25 25.95 -17.27
N LYS A 68 -5.14 25.91 -16.54
CA LYS A 68 -4.52 27.08 -15.89
C LYS A 68 -4.05 28.14 -16.88
N GLN A 69 -3.62 27.74 -18.08
CA GLN A 69 -3.18 28.64 -19.16
C GLN A 69 -4.35 29.29 -19.93
N GLY A 70 -5.59 29.16 -19.45
CA GLY A 70 -6.73 29.86 -20.04
C GLY A 70 -7.43 29.09 -21.16
N GLY A 71 -7.51 27.76 -21.04
CA GLY A 71 -8.48 26.91 -21.74
C GLY A 71 -8.60 27.19 -23.24
N THR A 72 -7.69 26.63 -24.03
CA THR A 72 -7.82 26.67 -25.50
C THR A 72 -9.11 25.96 -25.89
N ALA A 73 -10.08 26.73 -26.40
CA ALA A 73 -11.33 26.22 -26.96
C ALA A 73 -11.03 25.03 -27.87
N LEU A 74 -11.71 23.90 -27.62
CA LEU A 74 -11.53 22.72 -28.45
C LEU A 74 -11.92 23.10 -29.87
N LYS A 75 -11.09 22.73 -30.86
CA LYS A 75 -11.27 23.09 -32.28
C LYS A 75 -12.62 22.68 -32.90
N TRP A 76 -13.46 21.93 -32.18
CA TRP A 76 -14.80 21.51 -32.61
C TRP A 76 -15.94 22.35 -32.01
N THR A 77 -15.68 23.25 -31.05
CA THR A 77 -16.68 24.13 -30.43
C THR A 77 -16.62 25.59 -30.93
N ALA A 78 -15.78 25.88 -31.93
CA ALA A 78 -15.72 27.20 -32.55
C ALA A 78 -16.54 27.18 -33.85
N ASP A 79 -17.77 27.69 -33.77
CA ASP A 79 -18.59 28.10 -34.91
C ASP A 79 -18.56 29.64 -34.98
#